data_AF-A0A8T2JWD7-F1
#
_entry.id   AF-A0A8T2JWD7-F1
#
_cell.length_a   1.000
_cell.length_b   1.000
_cell.length_c   1.000
_cell.angle_alpha   90.00
_cell.angle_beta   90.00
_cell.angle_gamma   90.00
#
_symmetry.space_group_name_H-M   'P 1'
#
loop_
_entity.id
_entity.type
_entity.pdbx_description
1 polymer ?
#
loop_
_entity_poly.entity_id
_entity_poly.type
_entity_poly.pdbx_seq_one_letter_code
_entity_poly.pdbx_strand_id
1 'polypeptide(L)'
;MQKEETAGIDQNADQLKACVSEATQHFITSLASLTEKLLLEMDDALTVDDVLPADVQIPKEKLSTLIRRNRAGRPLDGAEFKPLTEGSSRVWSGITVIDPTDPKPQGEAGIHITASVTTCKTTLGHVSAVDARDSAYSKFLQDVELELSNIQEETKRNHFEAQRWKEWWIQSVHNIKGLYM
;
A
#
# COMPACT_ATOMS: atom_id res chain seq x y z
N MET A 1 28.96 -27.32 -17.97
CA MET A 1 28.18 -28.27 -17.16
C MET A 1 28.04 -27.84 -15.69
N GLN A 2 28.95 -28.09 -14.74
CA GLN A 2 28.64 -27.74 -13.32
C GLN A 2 28.53 -26.24 -13.03
N LYS A 3 29.47 -25.43 -13.52
CA LYS A 3 29.38 -23.95 -13.40
C LYS A 3 28.15 -23.39 -14.11
N GLU A 4 27.65 -24.11 -15.11
CA GLU A 4 26.52 -23.70 -15.96
C GLU A 4 25.19 -24.01 -15.27
N GLU A 5 25.12 -25.12 -14.53
CA GLU A 5 23.96 -25.47 -13.70
C GLU A 5 23.78 -24.51 -12.52
N THR A 6 24.85 -24.23 -11.75
CA THR A 6 24.78 -23.26 -10.65
C THR A 6 24.50 -21.85 -11.15
N ALA A 7 25.10 -21.46 -12.27
CA ALA A 7 24.81 -20.16 -12.90
C ALA A 7 23.36 -20.08 -13.38
N GLY A 8 22.77 -21.18 -13.86
CA GLY A 8 21.36 -21.24 -14.23
C GLY A 8 20.42 -21.08 -13.03
N ILE A 9 20.76 -21.67 -11.88
CA ILE A 9 20.01 -21.50 -10.63
C ILE A 9 20.04 -20.04 -10.18
N ASP A 10 21.23 -19.43 -10.16
CA ASP A 10 21.40 -18.03 -9.76
C ASP A 10 20.69 -17.07 -10.74
N GLN A 11 20.83 -17.30 -12.05
CA GLN A 11 20.14 -16.52 -13.08
C GLN A 11 18.63 -16.59 -12.93
N ASN A 12 18.07 -17.78 -12.67
CA ASN A 12 16.64 -17.93 -12.45
C ASN A 12 16.18 -17.18 -11.19
N ALA A 13 16.94 -17.25 -10.09
CA ALA A 13 16.64 -16.51 -8.87
C ALA A 13 16.64 -14.99 -9.11
N ASP A 14 17.60 -14.49 -9.89
CA ASP A 14 17.69 -13.06 -10.25
C ASP A 14 16.54 -12.62 -11.15
N GLN A 15 16.10 -13.46 -12.10
CA GLN A 15 14.93 -13.20 -12.94
C GLN A 15 13.63 -13.14 -12.12
N LEU A 16 13.45 -14.06 -11.17
CA LEU A 16 12.28 -14.05 -10.29
C LEU A 16 12.25 -12.80 -9.40
N LYS A 17 13.39 -12.42 -8.84
CA LYS A 17 13.54 -11.18 -8.07
C LYS A 17 13.23 -9.93 -8.91
N ALA A 18 13.74 -9.86 -10.14
CA ALA A 18 13.43 -8.76 -11.06
C ALA A 18 11.93 -8.68 -11.38
N CYS A 19 11.27 -9.82 -11.56
CA CYS A 19 9.81 -9.89 -11.75
C CYS A 19 9.05 -9.34 -10.53
N VAL A 20 9.47 -9.70 -9.31
CA VAL A 20 8.88 -9.16 -8.07
C VAL A 20 9.06 -7.64 -7.98
N SER A 21 10.24 -7.12 -8.35
CA SER A 21 10.50 -5.68 -8.38
C SER A 21 9.59 -4.96 -9.39
N GLU A 22 9.47 -5.48 -10.61
CA GLU A 22 8.59 -4.93 -11.66
C GLU A 22 7.12 -4.95 -11.23
N ALA A 23 6.65 -6.08 -10.68
CA ALA A 23 5.29 -6.23 -10.18
C ALA A 23 5.00 -5.25 -9.03
N THR A 24 5.97 -5.03 -8.14
CA THR A 24 5.88 -4.06 -7.04
C THR A 24 5.72 -2.64 -7.59
N GLN A 25 6.55 -2.25 -8.55
CA GLN A 25 6.46 -0.93 -9.17
C GLN A 25 5.11 -0.73 -9.87
N HIS A 26 4.65 -1.72 -10.64
CA HIS A 26 3.37 -1.67 -11.34
C HIS A 26 2.19 -1.59 -10.36
N PHE A 27 2.23 -2.36 -9.27
CA PHE A 27 1.22 -2.33 -8.23
C PHE A 27 1.14 -0.97 -7.55
N ILE A 28 2.27 -0.41 -7.11
CA ILE A 28 2.29 0.87 -6.39
C ILE A 28 1.81 2.01 -7.28
N THR A 29 2.27 2.06 -8.54
CA THR A 29 1.82 3.08 -9.50
C THR A 29 0.33 2.99 -9.81
N SER A 30 -0.20 1.77 -9.97
CA SER A 30 -1.62 1.53 -10.17
C SER A 30 -2.45 1.92 -8.95
N LEU A 31 -1.99 1.55 -7.75
CA LEU A 31 -2.65 1.87 -6.49
C LEU A 31 -2.68 3.38 -6.25
N ALA A 32 -1.56 4.08 -6.50
CA ALA A 32 -1.49 5.53 -6.39
C ALA A 32 -2.45 6.22 -7.38
N SER A 33 -2.47 5.81 -8.66
CA SER A 33 -3.38 6.38 -9.67
C SER A 33 -4.85 6.10 -9.34
N LEU A 34 -5.16 4.92 -8.81
CA LEU A 34 -6.52 4.59 -8.39
C LEU A 34 -6.96 5.46 -7.20
N THR A 35 -6.10 5.61 -6.18
CA THR A 35 -6.43 6.47 -5.04
C THR A 35 -6.59 7.93 -5.46
N GLU A 36 -5.71 8.45 -6.32
CA GLU A 36 -5.84 9.79 -6.87
C GLU A 36 -7.22 10.00 -7.53
N LYS A 37 -7.63 9.09 -8.42
CA LYS A 37 -8.95 9.15 -9.06
C LYS A 37 -10.08 9.14 -8.05
N LEU A 38 -10.04 8.23 -7.07
CA LEU A 38 -11.06 8.14 -6.03
C LEU A 38 -11.17 9.43 -5.21
N LEU A 39 -10.04 10.05 -4.87
CA LEU A 39 -10.02 11.31 -4.12
C LEU A 39 -10.61 12.46 -4.96
N LEU A 40 -10.27 12.56 -6.24
CA LEU A 40 -10.81 13.60 -7.12
C LEU A 40 -12.32 13.44 -7.37
N GLU A 41 -12.80 12.21 -7.58
CA GLU A 41 -14.24 11.94 -7.73
C GLU A 41 -15.03 12.28 -6.46
N MET A 42 -14.42 12.13 -5.29
CA MET A 42 -15.04 12.49 -4.01
C MET A 42 -15.05 13.99 -3.74
N ASP A 43 -14.13 14.74 -4.34
CA ASP A 43 -14.13 16.20 -4.32
C ASP A 43 -15.33 16.75 -5.12
N ASP A 44 -15.62 16.15 -6.27
CA ASP A 44 -16.74 16.53 -7.14
C ASP A 44 -18.11 16.06 -6.61
N ALA A 45 -18.15 15.06 -5.73
CA ALA A 45 -19.39 14.53 -5.18
C ALA A 45 -20.07 15.52 -4.21
N LEU A 46 -21.32 15.87 -4.47
CA LEU A 46 -22.12 16.71 -3.55
C LEU A 46 -22.36 16.00 -2.21
N THR A 47 -22.01 16.65 -1.12
CA THR A 47 -22.26 16.18 0.23
C THR A 47 -23.35 17.00 0.92
N VAL A 48 -23.86 16.47 2.04
CA VAL A 48 -24.86 17.17 2.86
C VAL A 48 -24.30 18.51 3.35
N ASP A 49 -22.99 18.58 3.59
CA ASP A 49 -22.27 19.80 3.99
C ASP A 49 -22.23 20.86 2.87
N ASP A 50 -22.33 20.46 1.60
CA ASP A 50 -22.38 21.37 0.45
C ASP A 50 -23.79 21.93 0.20
N VAL A 51 -24.83 21.23 0.67
CA VAL A 51 -26.25 21.57 0.46
C VAL A 51 -26.83 22.34 1.65
N LEU A 52 -26.40 22.00 2.87
CA LEU A 52 -26.76 22.76 4.06
C LEU A 52 -25.94 24.05 4.09
N PRO A 53 -26.56 25.24 4.25
CA PRO A 53 -25.80 26.48 4.32
C PRO A 53 -24.76 26.39 5.44
N ALA A 54 -23.47 26.55 5.09
CA ALA A 54 -22.42 26.85 6.04
C ALA A 54 -22.85 28.13 6.78
N ASP A 55 -23.27 27.95 8.02
CA ASP A 55 -23.94 28.98 8.82
C ASP A 55 -25.30 29.39 8.23
N VAL A 56 -26.33 28.57 8.48
CA VAL A 56 -27.66 29.16 8.66
C VAL A 56 -27.47 30.12 9.83
N GLN A 57 -27.26 31.41 9.55
CA GLN A 57 -27.46 32.44 10.55
C GLN A 57 -28.81 32.13 11.16
N ILE A 58 -28.81 31.55 12.36
CA ILE A 58 -30.03 31.23 13.08
C ILE A 58 -30.78 32.55 13.07
N PRO A 59 -31.95 32.65 12.40
CA PRO A 59 -32.65 33.92 12.33
C PRO A 59 -32.80 34.38 13.77
N LYS A 60 -32.16 35.49 14.16
CA LYS A 60 -32.10 35.93 15.55
C LYS A 60 -33.54 35.95 16.07
N GLU A 61 -33.94 34.92 16.81
CA GLU A 61 -35.31 34.80 17.28
C GLU A 61 -35.57 36.03 18.15
N LYS A 62 -36.75 36.64 18.02
CA LYS A 62 -37.10 37.79 18.86
C LYS A 62 -36.92 37.39 20.33
N LEU A 63 -36.42 38.29 21.17
CA LEU A 63 -36.17 38.01 22.59
C LEU A 63 -37.42 37.45 23.30
N SER A 64 -38.62 37.90 22.88
CA SER A 64 -39.90 37.40 23.39
C SER A 64 -40.14 35.91 23.12
N THR A 65 -39.73 35.41 21.94
CA THR A 65 -39.84 33.98 21.58
C THR A 65 -38.88 33.12 22.40
N LEU A 66 -37.64 33.59 22.60
CA LEU A 66 -36.64 32.94 23.46
C LEU A 66 -37.12 32.86 24.92
N ILE A 67 -37.66 33.95 25.47
CA ILE A 67 -38.22 33.99 26.84
C ILE A 67 -39.37 32.98 27.01
N ARG A 68 -40.29 32.92 26.04
CA ARG A 68 -41.42 31.98 26.10
C ARG A 68 -40.96 30.53 26.04
N ARG A 69 -39.94 30.24 25.23
CA ARG A 69 -39.36 28.90 25.05
C ARG A 69 -38.62 28.43 26.31
N ASN A 70 -37.82 29.33 26.92
CA ASN A 70 -37.16 29.11 28.19
C ASN A 70 -38.17 28.82 29.32
N ARG A 71 -39.24 29.63 29.41
CA ARG A 71 -40.32 29.42 30.39
C ARG A 71 -41.09 28.12 30.19
N ALA A 72 -41.15 27.61 28.97
CA ALA A 72 -41.75 26.32 28.65
C ALA A 72 -40.79 25.13 28.85
N GLY A 73 -39.59 25.36 29.39
CA GLY A 73 -38.58 24.33 29.63
C GLY A 73 -38.01 23.69 28.36
N ARG A 74 -38.18 24.33 27.19
CA ARG A 74 -37.64 23.80 25.93
C ARG A 74 -36.19 24.24 25.73
N PRO A 75 -35.33 23.38 25.17
CA PRO A 75 -33.95 23.75 24.81
C PRO A 75 -33.91 24.99 23.91
N LEU A 76 -32.94 25.86 24.18
CA LEU A 76 -32.68 27.10 23.45
C LEU A 76 -31.71 26.89 22.27
N ASP A 77 -30.91 25.82 22.30
CA ASP A 77 -30.09 25.43 21.16
C ASP A 77 -30.95 24.86 20.04
N GLY A 78 -30.89 25.50 18.87
CA GLY A 78 -31.12 24.79 17.62
C GLY A 78 -30.04 23.73 17.48
N ALA A 79 -30.36 22.58 16.87
CA ALA A 79 -29.38 21.52 16.65
C ALA A 79 -28.15 22.12 15.95
N GLU A 80 -27.06 22.29 16.69
CA GLU A 80 -25.78 22.69 16.12
C GLU A 80 -25.38 21.59 15.13
N PHE A 81 -25.44 21.90 13.85
CA PHE A 81 -24.89 21.02 12.83
C PHE A 81 -23.37 21.10 12.98
N LYS A 82 -22.79 20.12 13.68
CA LYS A 82 -21.35 19.94 13.69
C LYS A 82 -20.99 19.18 12.41
N PRO A 83 -20.26 19.77 11.46
CA PRO A 83 -19.76 19.05 10.31
C PRO A 83 -19.02 17.80 10.80
N LEU A 84 -19.28 16.64 10.18
CA LEU A 84 -18.64 15.39 10.62
C LEU A 84 -17.12 15.41 10.38
N THR A 85 -16.65 16.30 9.51
CA THR A 85 -15.23 16.55 9.22
C THR A 85 -14.96 18.05 9.07
N GLU A 86 -13.77 18.50 9.48
CA GLU A 86 -13.32 19.87 9.28
C GLU A 86 -13.16 20.09 7.77
N GLY A 87 -14.12 20.81 7.16
CA GLY A 87 -14.31 20.92 5.70
C GLY A 87 -13.25 21.74 4.96
N SER A 88 -11.99 21.61 5.34
CA SER A 88 -10.86 22.26 4.70
C SER A 88 -10.19 21.38 3.66
N SER A 89 -9.49 22.04 2.75
CA SER A 89 -8.57 21.41 1.80
C SER A 89 -7.48 20.63 2.53
N ARG A 90 -7.13 19.44 2.01
CA ARG A 90 -6.12 18.56 2.59
C ARG A 90 -5.17 18.04 1.52
N VAL A 91 -3.90 17.91 1.90
CA VAL A 91 -2.88 17.24 1.09
C VAL A 91 -2.71 15.81 1.57
N TRP A 92 -2.91 14.85 0.66
CA TRP A 92 -2.74 13.42 0.88
C TRP A 92 -1.36 13.00 0.36
N SER A 93 -0.50 12.56 1.26
CA SER A 93 0.83 12.07 0.91
C SER A 93 0.75 10.88 -0.05
N GLY A 94 1.69 10.83 -0.99
CA GLY A 94 1.86 9.67 -1.87
C GLY A 94 2.39 8.45 -1.14
N ILE A 95 2.34 7.32 -1.83
CA ILE A 95 2.91 6.04 -1.42
C ILE A 95 4.42 6.06 -1.63
N THR A 96 5.16 5.63 -0.62
CA THR A 96 6.60 5.38 -0.69
C THR A 96 6.87 4.12 -1.50
N VAL A 97 7.65 4.24 -2.56
CA VAL A 97 8.18 3.15 -3.38
C VAL A 97 9.53 2.75 -2.81
N ILE A 98 9.65 1.50 -2.40
CA ILE A 98 10.89 0.87 -1.95
C ILE A 98 11.09 -0.35 -2.84
N ASP A 99 12.27 -0.49 -3.45
CA ASP A 99 12.60 -1.75 -4.14
C ASP A 99 12.80 -2.84 -3.06
N PRO A 100 11.93 -3.86 -3.01
CA PRO A 100 12.01 -4.89 -1.99
C PRO A 100 13.22 -5.83 -2.21
N THR A 101 13.84 -5.73 -3.39
CA THR A 101 14.96 -6.59 -3.81
C THR A 101 16.32 -5.98 -3.49
N ASP A 102 16.37 -4.67 -3.22
CA ASP A 102 17.62 -3.97 -2.93
C ASP A 102 18.10 -4.37 -1.52
N PRO A 103 19.32 -4.93 -1.37
CA PRO A 103 19.89 -5.26 -0.06
C PRO A 103 20.18 -4.03 0.82
N LYS A 104 20.06 -2.80 0.28
CA LYS A 104 20.33 -1.56 1.02
C LYS A 104 19.30 -0.45 0.71
N PRO A 105 18.02 -0.65 1.09
CA PRO A 105 16.94 0.28 0.75
C PRO A 105 17.02 1.64 1.48
N GLN A 106 18.02 1.86 2.33
CA GLN A 106 18.14 3.01 3.24
C GLN A 106 19.00 4.18 2.69
N GLY A 107 19.46 4.11 1.44
CA GLY A 107 20.08 5.27 0.78
C GLY A 107 19.02 6.21 0.19
N GLU A 108 19.19 7.52 0.31
CA GLU A 108 18.29 8.55 -0.26
C GLU A 108 18.02 8.37 -1.77
N ALA A 109 18.87 7.61 -2.48
CA ALA A 109 18.75 7.35 -3.92
C ALA A 109 17.72 6.25 -4.29
N GLY A 110 17.28 5.41 -3.35
CA GLY A 110 16.40 4.26 -3.63
C GLY A 110 14.94 4.43 -3.22
N ILE A 111 14.58 5.56 -2.59
CA ILE A 111 13.24 5.83 -2.08
C ILE A 111 12.57 6.84 -3.01
N HIS A 112 11.56 6.41 -3.76
CA HIS A 112 10.76 7.30 -4.60
C HIS A 112 9.37 7.45 -3.98
N ILE A 113 8.85 8.67 -3.85
CA ILE A 113 7.49 8.88 -3.35
C ILE A 113 6.59 9.22 -4.54
N THR A 114 5.44 8.55 -4.65
CA THR A 114 4.43 8.92 -5.66
C THR A 114 3.87 10.32 -5.37
N ALA A 115 3.24 10.95 -6.36
CA ALA A 115 2.73 12.31 -6.20
C ALA A 115 1.74 12.43 -5.04
N SER A 116 1.78 13.56 -4.33
CA SER A 116 0.73 13.90 -3.37
C SER A 116 -0.50 14.44 -4.10
N VAL A 117 -1.67 14.20 -3.52
CA VAL A 117 -2.96 14.66 -4.06
C VAL A 117 -3.51 15.73 -3.12
N THR A 118 -3.88 16.89 -3.65
CA THR A 118 -4.51 17.93 -2.84
C THR A 118 -5.99 17.99 -3.17
N THR A 119 -6.83 17.81 -2.17
CA THR A 119 -8.29 17.88 -2.33
C THR A 119 -8.83 19.20 -1.82
N CYS A 120 -9.89 19.71 -2.45
CA CYS A 120 -10.54 20.96 -2.06
C CYS A 120 -11.36 20.83 -0.78
N LYS A 121 -11.87 19.62 -0.50
CA LYS A 121 -12.55 19.28 0.75
C LYS A 121 -12.06 17.96 1.32
N THR A 122 -12.47 17.69 2.55
CA THR A 122 -12.18 16.42 3.24
C THR A 122 -13.47 15.81 3.72
N THR A 123 -13.80 14.63 3.20
CA THR A 123 -15.00 13.86 3.58
C THR A 123 -14.60 12.51 4.18
N LEU A 124 -15.53 11.84 4.86
CA LEU A 124 -15.32 10.47 5.37
C LEU A 124 -14.94 9.50 4.25
N GLY A 125 -15.46 9.75 3.04
CA GLY A 125 -15.09 9.03 1.84
C GLY A 125 -13.59 9.07 1.56
N HIS A 126 -13.01 10.27 1.56
CA HIS A 126 -11.58 10.47 1.31
C HIS A 126 -10.73 9.71 2.33
N VAL A 127 -11.07 9.84 3.62
CA VAL A 127 -10.38 9.14 4.72
C VAL A 127 -10.45 7.62 4.50
N SER A 128 -11.65 7.09 4.20
CA SER A 128 -11.85 5.66 3.98
C SER A 128 -11.08 5.14 2.76
N ALA A 129 -10.97 5.93 1.69
CA ALA A 129 -10.21 5.57 0.50
C ALA A 129 -8.70 5.49 0.78
N VAL A 130 -8.17 6.42 1.58
CA VAL A 130 -6.76 6.41 2.01
C VAL A 130 -6.47 5.28 2.99
N ASP A 131 -7.35 5.03 3.95
CA ASP A 131 -7.21 3.90 4.87
C ASP A 131 -7.21 2.56 4.11
N ALA A 132 -8.08 2.42 3.10
CA ALA A 132 -8.12 1.25 2.24
C ALA A 132 -6.84 1.10 1.39
N ARG A 133 -6.32 2.21 0.84
CA ARG A 133 -5.03 2.25 0.14
C ARG A 133 -3.91 1.74 1.03
N ASP A 134 -3.80 2.28 2.24
CA ASP A 134 -2.70 1.96 3.17
C ASP A 134 -2.79 0.51 3.67
N SER A 135 -4.01 0.01 3.89
CA SER A 135 -4.24 -1.40 4.21
C SER A 135 -3.87 -2.33 3.05
N ALA A 136 -4.26 -1.99 1.82
CA ALA A 136 -3.91 -2.77 0.63
C ALA A 136 -2.40 -2.81 0.39
N TYR A 137 -1.74 -1.65 0.52
CA TYR A 137 -0.29 -1.54 0.40
C TYR A 137 0.43 -2.39 1.46
N SER A 138 -0.01 -2.32 2.72
CA SER A 138 0.60 -3.10 3.82
C SER A 138 0.48 -4.61 3.60
N LYS A 139 -0.67 -5.09 3.10
CA LYS A 139 -0.86 -6.51 2.76
C LYS A 139 0.04 -6.93 1.61
N PHE A 140 0.09 -6.12 0.55
CA PHE A 140 0.95 -6.40 -0.60
C PHE A 140 2.43 -6.52 -0.19
N LEU A 141 2.91 -5.66 0.71
CA LEU A 141 4.29 -5.77 1.22
C LEU A 141 4.55 -7.09 1.95
N GLN A 142 3.58 -7.61 2.70
CA GLN A 142 3.71 -8.92 3.36
C GLN A 142 3.79 -10.05 2.34
N ASP A 143 2.97 -9.99 1.28
CA ASP A 143 2.99 -10.98 0.20
C ASP A 143 4.34 -10.94 -0.54
N VAL A 144 4.88 -9.75 -0.82
CA VAL A 144 6.21 -9.59 -1.45
C VAL A 144 7.32 -10.15 -0.58
N GLU A 145 7.31 -9.88 0.73
CA GLU A 145 8.30 -10.42 1.66
C GLU A 145 8.26 -11.96 1.70
N LEU A 146 7.05 -12.52 1.70
CA LEU A 146 6.84 -13.97 1.65
C LEU A 146 7.39 -14.57 0.35
N GLU A 147 7.07 -13.97 -0.80
CA GLU A 147 7.54 -14.46 -2.11
C GLU A 147 9.07 -14.39 -2.23
N LEU A 148 9.69 -13.29 -1.77
CA LEU A 148 11.16 -13.18 -1.76
C LEU A 148 11.80 -14.23 -0.84
N SER A 149 11.18 -14.53 0.29
CA SER A 149 11.63 -15.59 1.19
C SER A 149 11.54 -16.97 0.53
N ASN A 150 10.44 -17.24 -0.16
CA ASN A 150 10.24 -18.48 -0.92
C ASN A 150 11.30 -18.64 -2.02
N ILE A 151 11.54 -17.59 -2.81
CA ILE A 151 12.57 -17.60 -3.86
C ILE A 151 13.94 -17.94 -3.26
N GLN A 152 14.29 -17.34 -2.12
CA GLN A 152 15.57 -17.62 -1.45
C GLN A 152 15.66 -19.07 -0.96
N GLU A 153 14.61 -19.62 -0.39
CA GLU A 153 14.58 -21.00 0.09
C GLU A 153 14.67 -22.01 -1.06
N GLU A 154 13.87 -21.81 -2.12
CA GLU A 154 13.91 -22.60 -3.35
C GLU A 154 15.32 -22.59 -3.96
N THR A 155 15.93 -21.41 -4.06
CA THR A 155 17.29 -21.25 -4.60
C THR A 155 18.30 -22.05 -3.77
N LYS A 156 18.23 -21.98 -2.44
CA LYS A 156 19.09 -22.78 -1.55
C LYS A 156 18.88 -24.28 -1.73
N ARG A 157 17.62 -24.72 -1.88
CA ARG A 157 17.28 -26.12 -2.08
C ARG A 157 17.84 -26.64 -3.40
N ASN A 158 17.67 -25.88 -4.48
CA ASN A 158 18.18 -26.22 -5.80
C ASN A 158 19.71 -26.34 -5.80
N HIS A 159 20.41 -25.40 -5.13
CA HIS A 159 21.86 -25.49 -4.95
C HIS A 159 22.28 -26.75 -4.18
N PHE A 160 21.55 -27.07 -3.10
CA PHE A 160 21.82 -28.27 -2.30
C PHE A 160 21.62 -29.56 -3.10
N GLU A 161 20.54 -29.65 -3.88
CA GLU A 161 20.26 -30.82 -4.72
C GLU A 161 21.30 -31.00 -5.83
N ALA A 162 21.67 -29.91 -6.51
CA ALA A 162 22.71 -29.93 -7.55
C ALA A 162 24.06 -30.43 -6.98
N GLN A 163 24.44 -29.94 -5.79
CA GLN A 163 25.65 -30.39 -5.12
C GLN A 163 25.58 -31.86 -4.70
N ARG A 164 24.44 -32.30 -4.15
CA ARG A 164 24.23 -33.70 -3.77
C ARG A 164 24.29 -34.64 -4.96
N TRP A 165 23.68 -34.26 -6.09
CA TRP A 165 23.74 -35.01 -7.34
C TRP A 165 25.17 -35.17 -7.85
N LYS A 166 25.95 -34.09 -7.79
CA LYS A 166 27.37 -34.14 -8.13
C LYS A 166 28.14 -35.13 -7.26
N GLU A 167 28.01 -35.04 -5.94
CA GLU A 167 28.71 -35.91 -5.01
C GLU A 167 28.34 -37.38 -5.25
N TRP A 168 27.04 -37.65 -5.46
CA TRP A 168 26.55 -38.98 -5.79
C TRP A 168 27.12 -39.51 -7.10
N TRP A 169 27.19 -38.67 -8.14
CA TRP A 169 27.79 -39.03 -9.42
C TRP A 169 29.28 -39.36 -9.30
N ILE A 170 30.05 -38.54 -8.57
CA ILE A 170 31.48 -38.78 -8.32
C ILE A 170 31.68 -40.14 -7.62
N GLN A 171 30.89 -40.41 -6.57
CA GLN A 171 30.96 -41.67 -5.85
C GLN A 171 30.60 -42.88 -6.73
N SER A 172 29.55 -42.75 -7.55
CA SER A 172 29.12 -43.80 -8.47
C SER A 172 30.20 -44.16 -9.49
N VAL A 173 30.81 -43.15 -10.12
CA VAL A 173 31.93 -43.35 -11.06
C VAL A 173 33.13 -44.00 -10.36
N HIS A 174 33.45 -43.59 -9.14
CA HIS A 174 34.52 -44.19 -8.35
C HIS A 174 34.25 -45.68 -8.07
N ASN A 175 33.04 -46.01 -7.63
CA ASN A 175 32.63 -47.39 -7.35
C ASN A 175 32.72 -48.27 -8.61
N ILE A 176 32.24 -47.79 -9.76
CA ILE A 176 32.30 -48.53 -11.03
C ILE A 176 33.75 -48.78 -11.46
N LYS A 177 34.62 -47.77 -11.37
CA LYS A 177 36.05 -47.92 -11.69
C LYS A 177 36.74 -48.95 -10.81
N GLY A 178 36.33 -49.06 -9.54
CA GLY A 178 36.82 -50.07 -8.61
C GLY A 178 36.41 -51.51 -8.96
N LEU A 179 35.47 -51.73 -9.89
CA LEU A 179 35.06 -53.09 -10.32
C LEU A 179 35.92 -53.65 -11.46
N TYR A 180 36.70 -52.80 -12.14
CA TYR A 180 37.53 -53.18 -13.30
C TYR A 180 39.04 -53.14 -12.99
N MET A 181 39.41 -52.92 -11.74
CA MET A 181 40.78 -52.98 -11.19
C MET A 181 40.87 -54.17 -10.24
#